data_AF-A0A673HK45-F1
#
_entry.id   AF-A0A673HK45-F1
#
_cell.length_a   1.000
_cell.length_b   1.000
_cell.length_c   1.000
_cell.angle_alpha   90.00
_cell.angle_beta   90.00
_cell.angle_gamma   90.00
#
_symmetry.space_group_name_H-M   'P 1'
#
loop_
_entity.id
_entity.type
_entity.pdbx_description
1 polymer ?
#
loop_
_entity_poly.entity_id
_entity_poly.type
_entity_poly.pdbx_seq_one_letter_code
_entity_poly.pdbx_strand_id
1 'polypeptide(L)'
;MRDYDDITDFLGTWGPFQLTVFFALAASILPNGFVGLYIVFVGDTPSHECLIPEEYNISDMWREAAIPVVMQDGVLKRSSCSRYKMETVRNFSALNYTPNVEVNVSEIEVESCVNGWNYSKEVYESTTVAEVSRVVCVLMYCRSTV
;
A
#
# COMPACT_ATOMS: atom_id res chain seq x y z
N MET A 1 29.24 -26.36 -46.05
CA MET A 1 28.28 -25.69 -45.16
C MET A 1 27.24 -25.05 -46.04
N ARG A 2 25.95 -25.38 -45.86
CA ARG A 2 24.88 -24.67 -46.56
C ARG A 2 24.69 -23.33 -45.86
N ASP A 3 24.72 -22.25 -46.62
CA ASP A 3 24.59 -20.89 -46.12
C ASP A 3 23.17 -20.68 -45.56
N TYR A 4 23.04 -19.94 -44.46
CA TYR A 4 21.75 -19.76 -43.78
C TYR A 4 20.74 -19.08 -44.71
N ASP A 5 21.21 -18.16 -45.55
CA ASP A 5 20.43 -17.46 -46.58
C ASP A 5 19.76 -18.41 -47.59
N ASP A 6 20.46 -19.47 -48.01
CA ASP A 6 19.98 -20.45 -49.01
C ASP A 6 18.87 -21.35 -48.44
N ILE A 7 18.90 -21.59 -47.11
CA ILE A 7 17.87 -22.37 -46.39
C ILE A 7 16.65 -21.49 -46.09
N THR A 8 16.86 -20.17 -45.91
CA THR A 8 15.78 -19.21 -45.67
C THR A 8 15.21 -18.59 -46.94
N ASP A 9 15.78 -18.84 -48.12
CA ASP A 9 15.29 -18.32 -49.40
C ASP A 9 13.83 -18.75 -49.70
N PHE A 10 13.42 -19.91 -49.19
CA PHE A 10 12.02 -20.38 -49.24
C PHE A 10 11.05 -19.52 -48.41
N LEU A 11 11.52 -18.80 -47.40
CA LEU A 11 10.68 -17.91 -46.58
C LEU A 11 10.32 -16.61 -47.32
N GLY A 12 10.97 -16.32 -48.45
CA GLY A 12 10.66 -15.19 -49.31
C GLY A 12 10.93 -13.82 -48.68
N THR A 13 10.94 -12.78 -49.52
CA THR A 13 10.95 -11.39 -49.05
C THR A 13 9.67 -11.11 -48.24
N TRP A 14 9.81 -10.42 -47.10
CA TRP A 14 8.71 -10.10 -46.17
C TRP A 14 7.47 -9.59 -46.91
N GLY A 15 6.49 -10.49 -47.07
CA GLY A 15 5.24 -10.14 -47.74
C GLY A 15 4.38 -9.22 -46.86
N PRO A 16 3.48 -8.41 -47.45
CA PRO A 16 2.59 -7.52 -46.69
C PRO A 16 1.74 -8.30 -45.68
N PHE A 17 1.39 -9.54 -45.98
CA PHE A 17 0.66 -10.42 -45.06
C PHE A 17 1.50 -10.82 -43.83
N GLN A 18 2.78 -11.13 -44.02
CA GLN A 18 3.69 -11.56 -42.95
C GLN A 18 4.03 -10.39 -42.01
N LEU A 19 4.22 -9.19 -42.56
CA LEU A 19 4.30 -7.94 -41.81
C LEU A 19 3.02 -7.67 -41.00
N THR A 20 1.85 -7.84 -41.63
CA THR A 20 0.56 -7.62 -40.95
C THR A 20 0.39 -8.55 -39.76
N VAL A 21 0.70 -9.84 -39.91
CA VAL A 21 0.63 -10.83 -38.82
C VAL A 21 1.66 -10.51 -37.72
N PHE A 22 2.88 -10.11 -38.10
CA PHE A 22 3.91 -9.70 -37.14
C PHE A 22 3.49 -8.48 -36.33
N PHE A 23 2.95 -7.44 -36.98
CA PHE A 23 2.45 -6.25 -36.29
C PHE A 23 1.21 -6.55 -35.43
N ALA A 24 0.31 -7.43 -35.87
CA ALA A 24 -0.83 -7.86 -35.05
C ALA A 24 -0.39 -8.64 -33.80
N LEU A 25 0.61 -9.51 -33.94
CA LEU A 25 1.21 -10.22 -32.80
C LEU A 25 1.93 -9.23 -31.87
N ALA A 26 2.75 -8.33 -32.40
CA ALA A 26 3.43 -7.31 -31.60
C ALA A 26 2.43 -6.40 -30.86
N ALA A 27 1.36 -5.98 -31.54
CA ALA A 27 0.32 -5.13 -30.97
C ALA A 27 -0.49 -5.83 -29.87
N SER A 28 -0.54 -7.16 -29.83
CA SER A 28 -1.16 -7.91 -28.74
C SER A 28 -0.18 -8.25 -27.62
N ILE A 29 1.06 -8.62 -27.94
CA ILE A 29 2.07 -9.00 -26.95
C ILE A 29 2.54 -7.79 -26.13
N LEU A 30 2.74 -6.63 -26.77
CA LEU A 30 3.24 -5.44 -26.09
C LEU A 30 2.30 -4.99 -24.94
N PRO A 31 0.99 -4.75 -25.16
CA PRO A 31 0.09 -4.36 -24.07
C PRO A 31 0.05 -5.40 -22.94
N ASN A 32 0.03 -6.69 -23.27
CA ASN A 32 0.00 -7.76 -22.28
C ASN A 32 1.30 -7.82 -21.45
N GLY A 33 2.46 -7.56 -22.06
CA GLY A 33 3.74 -7.43 -21.32
C GLY A 33 3.77 -6.21 -20.40
N PHE A 34 3.19 -5.09 -20.85
CA PHE A 34 3.07 -3.87 -20.04
C PHE A 34 2.16 -4.04 -18.84
N VAL A 35 1.11 -4.88 -18.93
CA VAL A 35 0.28 -5.21 -17.77
C VAL A 35 1.16 -5.68 -16.64
N GLY A 36 2.16 -6.54 -16.87
CA GLY A 36 3.06 -7.04 -15.81
C GLY A 36 3.83 -5.96 -15.05
N LEU A 37 4.07 -4.78 -15.63
CA LEU A 37 4.76 -3.68 -14.93
C LEU A 37 3.90 -3.03 -13.84
N TYR A 38 2.57 -3.22 -13.86
CA TYR A 38 1.69 -2.65 -12.83
C TYR A 38 2.02 -3.17 -11.43
N ILE A 39 2.44 -4.44 -11.30
CA ILE A 39 2.69 -5.06 -10.01
C ILE A 39 3.88 -4.43 -9.31
N VAL A 40 4.80 -3.81 -10.05
CA VAL A 40 5.96 -3.12 -9.47
C VAL A 40 5.52 -1.84 -8.75
N PHE A 41 4.36 -1.27 -9.12
CA PHE A 41 3.77 -0.09 -8.49
C PHE A 41 2.74 -0.42 -7.39
N VAL A 42 2.28 -1.67 -7.33
CA VAL A 42 1.24 -2.14 -6.39
C VAL A 42 1.78 -3.13 -5.36
N GLY A 43 2.91 -3.79 -5.67
CA GLY A 43 3.38 -4.97 -4.96
C GLY A 43 4.02 -4.70 -3.61
N ASP A 44 4.35 -3.45 -3.30
CA ASP A 44 4.94 -3.11 -2.01
C ASP A 44 4.08 -2.08 -1.26
N THR A 45 3.49 -2.53 -0.16
CA THR A 45 2.81 -1.66 0.80
C THR A 45 3.79 -1.38 1.92
N PRO A 46 4.37 -0.17 2.01
CA PRO A 46 5.31 0.15 3.06
C PRO A 46 4.63 0.11 4.43
N SER A 47 5.44 0.06 5.48
CA SER A 47 4.96 0.25 6.85
C SER A 47 4.17 1.57 6.93
N HIS A 48 2.94 1.46 7.41
CA HIS A 48 2.02 2.58 7.53
C HIS A 48 1.41 2.56 8.93
N GLU A 49 1.16 3.75 9.44
CA GLU A 49 0.51 3.97 10.72
C GLU A 49 -0.70 4.88 10.51
N CYS A 50 -1.68 4.80 11.40
CA CYS A 50 -2.85 5.64 11.29
C CYS A 50 -2.50 7.10 11.54
N LEU A 51 -2.98 7.99 10.67
CA LEU A 51 -2.74 9.41 10.84
C LEU A 51 -3.56 9.95 12.01
N ILE A 52 -2.86 10.55 12.98
CA ILE A 52 -3.47 11.27 14.11
C ILE A 52 -3.40 12.76 13.78
N PRO A 53 -4.50 13.38 13.31
CA PRO A 53 -4.52 14.79 12.98
C PRO A 53 -4.24 15.65 14.22
N GLU A 54 -3.45 16.72 14.03
CA GLU A 54 -3.04 17.64 15.10
C GLU A 54 -4.21 18.46 15.67
N GLU A 55 -5.31 18.55 14.92
CA GLU A 55 -6.56 19.24 15.30
C GLU A 55 -7.14 18.77 16.64
N TYR A 56 -6.82 17.54 17.07
CA TYR A 56 -7.36 16.98 18.30
C TYR A 56 -6.67 17.51 19.57
N ASN A 57 -5.57 18.27 19.46
CA ASN A 57 -4.83 18.86 20.60
C ASN A 57 -4.57 17.86 21.74
N ILE A 58 -4.17 16.64 21.38
CA ILE A 58 -3.91 15.53 22.30
C ILE A 58 -2.46 15.61 22.80
N SER A 59 -2.20 15.20 24.04
CA SER A 59 -0.82 15.13 24.57
C SER A 59 0.04 14.09 23.84
N ASP A 60 1.35 14.29 23.81
CA ASP A 60 2.28 13.35 23.14
C ASP A 60 2.16 11.91 23.67
N MET A 61 1.90 11.77 24.96
CA MET A 61 1.66 10.46 25.59
C MET A 61 0.44 9.73 25.01
N TRP A 62 -0.65 10.46 24.80
CA TRP A 62 -1.85 9.91 24.18
C TRP A 62 -1.67 9.70 22.66
N ARG A 63 -0.82 10.48 22.00
CA ARG A 63 -0.45 10.26 20.59
C ARG A 63 0.28 8.92 20.39
N GLU A 64 1.13 8.54 21.33
CA GLU A 64 1.81 7.23 21.32
C GLU A 64 0.86 6.08 21.68
N ALA A 65 -0.03 6.29 22.65
CA ALA A 65 -0.98 5.27 23.12
C ALA A 65 -2.21 5.10 22.21
N ALA A 66 -2.48 6.05 21.33
CA ALA A 66 -3.65 6.07 20.44
C ALA A 66 -3.70 4.89 19.44
N ILE A 67 -2.56 4.24 19.18
CA ILE A 67 -2.46 3.12 18.26
C ILE A 67 -2.29 1.83 19.08
N PRO A 68 -3.25 0.88 19.01
CA PRO A 68 -3.13 -0.38 19.74
C PRO A 68 -1.94 -1.19 19.24
N VAL A 69 -1.23 -1.83 20.18
CA VAL A 69 -0.17 -2.80 19.87
C VAL A 69 -0.82 -4.17 19.74
N VAL A 70 -0.69 -4.80 18.58
CA VAL A 70 -1.29 -6.09 18.26
C VAL A 70 -0.19 -7.09 17.96
N MET A 71 -0.38 -8.35 18.35
CA MET A 71 0.51 -9.43 17.94
C MET A 71 0.22 -9.79 16.48
N GLN A 72 1.17 -9.48 15.60
CA GLN A 72 1.10 -9.82 14.19
C GLN A 72 2.34 -10.65 13.83
N ASP A 73 2.11 -11.86 13.32
CA ASP A 73 3.17 -12.83 12.97
C ASP A 73 4.16 -13.12 14.13
N GLY A 74 3.65 -13.18 15.37
CA GLY A 74 4.47 -13.46 16.55
C GLY A 74 5.34 -12.29 17.04
N VAL A 75 5.20 -11.11 16.42
CA VAL A 75 5.89 -9.88 16.82
C VAL A 75 4.87 -8.88 17.33
N LEU A 76 5.16 -8.23 18.47
CA LEU A 76 4.38 -7.09 18.96
C LEU A 76 4.66 -5.89 18.06
N LYS A 77 3.69 -5.49 17.24
CA LYS A 77 3.77 -4.32 16.36
C LYS A 77 2.59 -3.38 16.60
N ARG A 78 2.78 -2.09 16.34
CA ARG A 78 1.67 -1.14 16.32
C ARG A 78 0.73 -1.53 15.18
N SER A 79 -0.57 -1.49 15.43
CA SER A 79 -1.57 -1.78 14.42
C SER A 79 -1.61 -0.68 13.34
N SER A 80 -1.59 -1.10 12.08
CA SER A 80 -1.59 -0.19 10.93
C SER A 80 -3.00 0.17 10.43
N CYS A 81 -4.01 -0.59 10.84
CA CYS A 81 -5.38 -0.52 10.32
C CYS A 81 -6.42 -0.01 11.33
N SER A 82 -6.04 0.00 12.61
CA SER A 82 -6.96 0.23 13.72
C SER A 82 -6.37 1.27 14.66
N ARG A 83 -7.23 2.08 15.27
CA ARG A 83 -6.85 3.07 16.29
C ARG A 83 -7.92 3.14 17.37
N TYR A 84 -7.59 3.66 18.54
CA TYR A 84 -8.62 3.94 19.54
C TYR A 84 -9.50 5.11 19.13
N LYS A 85 -10.77 5.10 19.56
CA LYS A 85 -11.76 6.11 19.23
C LYS A 85 -11.30 7.51 19.66
N MET A 86 -11.09 8.39 18.68
CA MET A 86 -10.47 9.70 18.92
C MET A 86 -11.29 10.62 19.83
N GLU A 87 -12.62 10.53 19.81
CA GLU A 87 -13.49 11.31 20.70
C GLU A 87 -13.22 10.99 22.18
N THR A 88 -13.06 9.70 22.48
CA THR A 88 -12.80 9.19 23.82
C THR A 88 -11.39 9.57 24.28
N VAL A 89 -10.39 9.39 23.42
CA VAL A 89 -9.00 9.76 23.68
C VAL A 89 -8.87 11.27 23.95
N ARG A 90 -9.57 12.11 23.16
CA ARG A 90 -9.57 13.56 23.35
C ARG A 90 -10.15 13.96 24.70
N ASN A 91 -11.24 13.33 25.13
CA ASN A 91 -11.85 13.61 26.43
C ASN A 91 -10.89 13.26 27.57
N PHE A 92 -10.25 12.09 27.53
CA PHE A 92 -9.25 11.70 28.53
C PHE A 92 -8.02 12.61 28.53
N SER A 93 -7.55 13.03 27.36
CA SER A 93 -6.46 13.99 27.25
C SER A 93 -6.84 15.36 27.81
N ALA A 94 -8.07 15.84 27.60
CA ALA A 94 -8.56 17.09 28.17
C ALA A 94 -8.67 17.05 29.70
N LEU A 95 -8.90 15.86 30.26
CA LEU A 95 -8.91 15.60 31.70
C LEU A 95 -7.50 15.38 32.28
N ASN A 96 -6.44 15.52 31.46
CA ASN A 96 -5.04 15.27 31.82
C ASN A 96 -4.76 13.86 32.38
N TYR A 97 -5.56 12.86 31.98
CA TYR A 97 -5.31 11.49 32.40
C TYR A 97 -4.10 10.89 31.71
N THR A 98 -3.42 10.00 32.40
CA THR A 98 -2.27 9.26 31.88
C THR A 98 -2.69 7.90 31.31
N PRO A 99 -2.34 7.59 30.04
CA PRO A 99 -2.66 6.30 29.43
C PRO A 99 -1.95 5.17 30.17
N ASN A 100 -2.66 4.04 30.35
CA ASN A 100 -2.18 2.82 31.02
C ASN A 100 -1.85 2.95 32.52
N VAL A 101 -2.17 4.09 33.14
CA VAL A 101 -2.05 4.31 34.59
C VAL A 101 -3.42 4.64 35.17
N GLU A 102 -4.06 5.69 34.67
CA GLU A 102 -5.39 6.14 35.13
C GLU A 102 -6.51 5.66 34.22
N VAL A 103 -6.19 5.35 32.97
CA VAL A 103 -7.12 4.81 31.98
C VAL A 103 -6.52 3.55 31.36
N ASN A 104 -7.25 2.44 31.48
CA ASN A 104 -6.87 1.20 30.81
C ASN A 104 -7.17 1.34 29.31
N VAL A 105 -6.12 1.49 28.49
CA VAL A 105 -6.25 1.77 27.06
C VAL A 105 -6.97 0.63 26.33
N SER A 106 -6.87 -0.60 26.86
CA SER A 106 -7.53 -1.80 26.34
C SER A 106 -9.07 -1.77 26.43
N GLU A 107 -9.64 -0.89 27.27
CA GLU A 107 -11.10 -0.74 27.42
C GLU A 107 -11.69 0.30 26.46
N ILE A 108 -10.84 1.05 25.75
CA ILE A 108 -11.29 2.06 24.80
C ILE A 108 -11.75 1.37 23.52
N GLU A 109 -12.91 1.78 22.99
CA GLU A 109 -13.41 1.32 21.71
C GLU A 109 -12.36 1.54 20.60
N VAL A 110 -12.12 0.50 19.81
CA VAL A 110 -11.23 0.55 18.65
C VAL A 110 -12.07 0.89 17.42
N GLU A 111 -11.60 1.84 16.61
CA GLU A 111 -12.18 2.23 15.34
C GLU A 111 -11.18 2.03 14.18
N SER A 112 -11.69 1.93 12.95
CA SER A 112 -10.85 1.91 11.76
C SER A 112 -10.26 3.30 11.48
N CYS A 113 -9.14 3.35 10.76
CA CYS A 113 -8.46 4.61 10.48
C CYS A 113 -9.15 5.38 9.35
N VAL A 114 -9.96 6.37 9.74
CA VAL A 114 -10.77 7.20 8.83
C VAL A 114 -10.00 8.42 8.30
N ASN A 115 -9.04 8.94 9.07
CA ASN A 115 -8.35 10.20 8.77
C ASN A 115 -7.10 10.02 7.89
N GLY A 116 -6.96 8.87 7.22
CA GLY A 116 -5.81 8.52 6.39
C GLY A 116 -4.67 7.85 7.16
N TRP A 117 -3.56 7.63 6.45
CA TRP A 117 -2.38 6.91 6.92
C TRP A 117 -1.13 7.76 6.77
N ASN A 118 -0.24 7.67 7.74
CA ASN A 118 1.13 8.14 7.65
C ASN A 118 2.01 6.99 7.17
N TYR A 119 2.67 7.18 6.04
CA TYR A 119 3.55 6.18 5.43
C TYR A 119 5.00 6.48 5.78
N SER A 120 5.77 5.45 6.16
CA SER A 120 7.21 5.63 6.30
C SER A 120 7.85 5.93 4.95
N LYS A 121 8.74 6.94 4.92
CA LYS A 121 9.49 7.37 3.73
C LYS A 121 10.83 6.65 3.56
N GLU A 122 11.10 5.64 4.38
CA GLU A 122 12.41 4.95 4.42
C GLU A 122 12.81 4.29 3.10
N VAL A 123 11.85 3.85 2.29
CA VAL A 123 12.12 3.03 1.10
C VAL A 123 11.96 3.81 -0.22
N TYR A 124 11.07 4.81 -0.28
CA TYR A 124 10.78 5.54 -1.52
C TYR A 124 10.50 7.03 -1.25
N GLU A 125 11.23 7.90 -1.95
CA GLU A 125 10.92 9.34 -2.02
C GLU A 125 9.62 9.52 -2.84
N SER A 126 8.63 10.16 -2.24
CA SER A 126 7.23 10.22 -2.67
C SER A 126 7.04 10.57 -4.15
N THR A 127 6.53 9.63 -4.94
CA THR A 127 5.97 9.90 -6.29
C THR A 127 4.45 9.81 -6.25
N THR A 128 3.74 10.74 -6.90
CA THR A 128 2.27 10.89 -6.84
C THR A 128 1.51 9.61 -7.24
N VAL A 129 2.06 8.80 -8.15
CA VAL A 129 1.44 7.53 -8.57
C VAL A 129 1.50 6.48 -7.47
N ALA A 130 2.59 6.45 -6.70
CA ALA A 130 2.78 5.50 -5.62
C ALA A 130 1.94 5.85 -4.37
N GLU A 131 1.53 7.11 -4.19
CA GLU A 131 0.65 7.52 -3.09
C GLU A 131 -0.77 7.00 -3.29
N VAL A 132 -1.33 7.15 -4.48
CA VAL A 132 -2.70 6.67 -4.79
C VAL A 132 -2.79 5.15 -4.73
N SER A 133 -1.80 4.42 -5.27
CA SER A 133 -1.78 2.96 -5.21
C SER A 133 -1.68 2.45 -3.77
N ARG A 134 -0.89 3.13 -2.92
CA ARG A 134 -0.75 2.77 -1.50
C ARG A 134 -2.05 2.92 -0.71
N VAL A 135 -2.82 3.99 -0.91
CA VAL A 135 -4.09 4.17 -0.20
C VAL A 135 -5.08 3.06 -0.54
N VAL A 136 -5.19 2.69 -1.82
CA VAL A 136 -6.06 1.59 -2.25
C VAL A 136 -5.60 0.25 -1.67
N CYS A 137 -4.30 -0.03 -1.70
CA CYS A 137 -3.75 -1.28 -1.19
C CYS A 137 -3.95 -1.42 0.33
N VAL A 138 -3.72 -0.34 1.10
CA VAL A 138 -3.98 -0.31 2.54
C VAL A 138 -5.47 -0.50 2.85
N LEU A 139 -6.36 0.17 2.13
CA LEU A 139 -7.80 0.00 2.30
C LEU A 139 -8.22 -1.46 2.05
N MET A 140 -7.71 -2.10 1.00
CA MET A 140 -7.98 -3.50 0.71
C MET A 140 -7.39 -4.43 1.79
N TYR A 141 -6.17 -4.17 2.24
CA TYR A 141 -5.50 -4.93 3.28
C TYR A 141 -6.25 -4.86 4.63
N CYS A 142 -6.58 -3.66 5.08
CA CYS A 142 -7.32 -3.46 6.33
C CYS A 142 -8.73 -4.05 6.26
N ARG A 143 -9.39 -3.99 5.10
CA ARG A 143 -10.71 -4.62 4.90
C ARG A 143 -10.65 -6.14 4.90
N SER A 144 -9.52 -6.73 4.52
CA SER A 144 -9.33 -8.19 4.57
C SER A 144 -8.98 -8.71 5.98
N THR A 145 -8.62 -7.82 6.91
CA THR A 145 -8.13 -8.17 8.25
C THR A 145 -9.21 -7.97 9.34
N VAL A 146 -10.41 -7.48 8.97
CA VAL A 146 -11.58 -7.27 9.85
C VAL A 146 -12.62 -8.36 9.62
#